data_AF-A0A349WBC3-F1
#
_entry.id   AF-A0A349WBC3-F1
#
_cell.length_a   1.000
_cell.length_b   1.000
_cell.length_c   1.000
_cell.angle_alpha   90.00
_cell.angle_beta   90.00
_cell.angle_gamma   90.00
#
_symmetry.space_group_name_H-M   'P 1'
#
loop_
_entity.id
_entity.type
_entity.pdbx_description
1 polymer ?
#
loop_
_entity_poly.entity_id
_entity_poly.type
_entity_poly.pdbx_seq_one_letter_code
_entity_poly.pdbx_strand_id
1 'polypeptide(L)'
;MKRLIVTSLLSLSATSPAWAWSNHALANYRAFEVMPEVAQAPAVSAEPLEAFLAAQAQPIAQLLADQDAWAQKHIAHYPPLPAPLRFDATVAQQGPEALRRAFLTALRVSPQSRFALYVQPDPWAPAPQAESMAHDLVSALPARDKDGGGHTFVRLRAGDSVAPLVVLASASDEPDYGLDLNLWEDNPSEWGPTYGFGKIPFGNPHLDFSTQAPFHMGYYHESSTIYMAAGFLKRTYPLLRIHQYESLSRLAFRTGHPYWGWRFAGLALHYLQDLTQPYHASLAPGFSSARLIGINLLAMLGMPGAKND
;
A
#
# COMPACT_ATOMS: atom_id res chain seq x y z
N MET A 1 16.49 -44.71 -22.80
CA MET A 1 16.22 -44.56 -21.35
C MET A 1 17.24 -43.71 -20.61
N LYS A 2 18.54 -44.03 -20.55
CA LYS A 2 19.54 -43.23 -19.80
C LYS A 2 19.57 -41.73 -20.15
N ARG A 3 19.51 -41.37 -21.45
CA ARG A 3 19.49 -39.96 -21.88
C ARG A 3 18.22 -39.23 -21.41
N LEU A 4 17.04 -39.85 -21.53
CA LEU A 4 15.78 -39.30 -21.04
C LEU A 4 15.79 -39.08 -19.51
N ILE A 5 16.33 -40.03 -18.74
CA ILE A 5 16.44 -39.90 -17.28
C ILE A 5 17.38 -38.76 -16.88
N VAL A 6 18.52 -38.61 -17.58
CA VAL A 6 19.46 -37.51 -17.35
C VAL A 6 18.86 -36.17 -17.73
N THR A 7 18.12 -36.07 -18.83
CA THR A 7 17.42 -34.84 -19.21
C THR A 7 16.32 -34.47 -18.22
N SER A 8 15.54 -35.44 -17.74
CA SER A 8 14.51 -35.23 -16.70
C SER A 8 15.12 -34.78 -15.36
N LEU A 9 16.24 -35.37 -14.94
CA LEU A 9 16.96 -34.97 -13.73
C LEU A 9 17.52 -33.55 -13.85
N LEU A 10 18.12 -33.19 -15.00
CA LEU A 10 18.64 -31.85 -15.25
C LEU A 10 17.52 -30.79 -15.27
N SER A 11 16.36 -31.09 -15.85
CA SER A 11 15.21 -30.18 -15.84
C SER A 11 14.58 -29.99 -14.45
N LEU A 12 14.65 -31.01 -13.58
CA LEU A 12 14.18 -30.92 -12.19
C LEU A 12 15.17 -30.16 -11.28
N SER A 13 16.47 -30.17 -11.60
CA SER A 13 17.50 -29.44 -10.87
C SER A 13 17.73 -28.00 -11.37
N ALA A 14 17.13 -27.61 -12.49
CA ALA A 14 17.28 -26.28 -13.09
C ALA A 14 16.19 -25.27 -12.68
N THR A 15 15.20 -25.68 -11.88
CA THR A 15 14.21 -24.76 -11.34
C THR A 15 14.77 -24.08 -10.09
N SER A 16 15.55 -23.02 -10.28
CA SER A 16 15.81 -22.08 -9.19
C SER A 16 14.46 -21.59 -8.64
N PRO A 17 14.26 -21.52 -7.32
CA PRO A 17 13.07 -20.89 -6.79
C PRO A 17 12.98 -19.46 -7.34
N ALA A 18 11.82 -19.08 -7.86
CA ALA A 18 11.57 -17.69 -8.19
C ALA A 18 11.72 -16.89 -6.89
N TRP A 19 12.57 -15.88 -6.91
CA TRP A 19 12.75 -15.00 -5.76
C TRP A 19 11.48 -14.19 -5.57
N ALA A 20 11.05 -14.00 -4.33
CA ALA A 20 9.96 -13.08 -4.03
C ALA A 20 10.38 -11.66 -4.44
N TRP A 21 9.45 -10.92 -5.03
CA TRP A 21 9.65 -9.49 -5.32
C TRP A 21 9.20 -8.65 -4.12
N SER A 22 9.79 -7.47 -3.97
CA SER A 22 9.52 -6.56 -2.83
C SER A 22 9.39 -5.09 -3.23
N ASN A 23 9.62 -4.73 -4.49
CA ASN A 23 9.50 -3.34 -4.97
C ASN A 23 8.38 -3.26 -6.01
N HIS A 24 7.32 -2.53 -5.67
CA HIS A 24 6.12 -2.37 -6.47
C HIS A 24 6.36 -1.54 -7.73
N ALA A 25 7.24 -0.55 -7.65
CA ALA A 25 7.55 0.34 -8.77
C ALA A 25 8.17 -0.42 -9.94
N LEU A 26 9.12 -1.33 -9.66
CA LEU A 26 9.78 -2.13 -10.69
C LEU A 26 8.80 -3.01 -11.47
N ALA A 27 7.87 -3.65 -10.77
CA ALA A 27 6.83 -4.47 -11.40
C ALA A 27 5.91 -3.63 -12.28
N ASN A 28 5.55 -2.41 -11.83
CA ASN A 28 4.67 -1.52 -12.58
C ASN A 28 5.30 -0.96 -13.86
N TYR A 29 6.61 -0.69 -13.88
CA TYR A 29 7.28 -0.35 -15.14
C TYR A 29 7.07 -1.44 -16.19
N ARG A 30 7.29 -2.70 -15.83
CA ARG A 30 7.13 -3.85 -16.74
C ARG A 30 5.69 -4.09 -17.16
N ALA A 31 4.75 -3.94 -16.22
CA ALA A 31 3.34 -4.18 -16.49
C ALA A 31 2.74 -3.13 -17.44
N PHE A 32 3.14 -1.86 -17.27
CA PHE A 32 2.49 -0.74 -17.97
C PHE A 32 3.28 -0.18 -19.16
N GLU A 33 4.55 -0.54 -19.36
CA GLU A 33 5.31 -0.11 -20.55
C GLU A 33 4.71 -0.61 -21.88
N VAL A 34 3.95 -1.71 -21.83
CA VAL A 34 3.27 -2.29 -22.99
C VAL A 34 1.83 -1.78 -23.17
N MET A 35 1.34 -0.91 -22.28
CA MET A 35 0.01 -0.31 -22.35
C MET A 35 0.11 1.11 -22.92
N PRO A 36 -0.28 1.35 -24.19
CA PRO A 36 -0.14 2.67 -24.82
C PRO A 36 -0.84 3.80 -24.04
N GLU A 37 -1.95 3.50 -23.37
CA GLU A 37 -2.72 4.44 -22.56
C GLU A 37 -1.93 4.99 -21.37
N VAL A 38 -0.85 4.32 -20.95
CA VAL A 38 0.04 4.76 -19.87
C VAL A 38 1.40 5.15 -20.43
N ALA A 39 2.01 4.27 -21.25
CA ALA A 39 3.36 4.45 -21.79
C ALA A 39 3.47 5.62 -22.78
N GLN A 40 2.39 5.92 -23.52
CA GLN A 40 2.35 7.01 -24.51
C GLN A 40 1.46 8.17 -24.08
N ALA A 41 0.95 8.15 -22.84
CA ALA A 41 0.19 9.26 -22.32
C ALA A 41 1.06 10.54 -22.26
N PRO A 42 0.50 11.72 -22.56
CA PRO A 42 1.24 12.97 -22.51
C PRO A 42 1.88 13.20 -21.15
N ALA A 43 3.10 13.76 -21.15
CA ALA A 43 3.77 14.15 -19.93
C ALA A 43 2.93 15.15 -19.12
N VAL A 44 2.95 14.98 -17.79
CA VAL A 44 2.16 15.79 -16.84
C VAL A 44 3.09 16.68 -16.03
N SER A 45 2.54 17.78 -15.51
CA SER A 45 3.27 18.70 -14.63
C SER A 45 3.21 18.20 -13.18
N ALA A 46 4.37 18.02 -12.54
CA ALA A 46 4.44 17.61 -11.14
C ALA A 46 3.76 18.65 -10.22
N GLU A 47 2.84 18.19 -9.38
CA GLU A 47 1.95 19.06 -8.59
C GLU A 47 2.08 18.75 -7.09
N PRO A 48 2.40 19.72 -6.22
CA PRO A 48 2.35 19.55 -4.76
C PRO A 48 0.97 19.10 -4.28
N LEU A 49 0.91 18.27 -3.23
CA LEU A 49 -0.36 17.76 -2.69
C LEU A 49 -1.27 18.90 -2.27
N GLU A 50 -0.71 19.89 -1.59
CA GLU A 50 -1.44 21.02 -1.03
C GLU A 50 -2.09 21.88 -2.12
N ALA A 51 -1.50 21.94 -3.32
CA ALA A 51 -2.09 22.63 -4.46
C ALA A 51 -3.34 21.91 -4.97
N PHE A 52 -3.26 20.58 -5.12
CA PHE A 52 -4.42 19.75 -5.47
C PHE A 52 -5.52 19.84 -4.42
N LEU A 53 -5.17 19.72 -3.13
CA LEU A 53 -6.12 19.81 -2.04
C LEU A 53 -6.81 21.18 -2.00
N ALA A 54 -6.07 22.27 -2.20
CA ALA A 54 -6.63 23.61 -2.20
C ALA A 54 -7.61 23.82 -3.37
N ALA A 55 -7.26 23.32 -4.56
CA ALA A 55 -8.12 23.40 -5.74
C ALA A 55 -9.39 22.54 -5.61
N GLN A 56 -9.31 21.41 -4.89
CA GLN A 56 -10.34 20.39 -4.86
C GLN A 56 -11.00 20.19 -3.48
N ALA A 57 -10.86 21.13 -2.54
CA ALA A 57 -11.33 20.97 -1.16
C ALA A 57 -12.80 20.55 -1.06
N GLN A 58 -13.71 21.22 -1.80
CA GLN A 58 -15.14 20.89 -1.79
C GLN A 58 -15.44 19.51 -2.42
N PRO A 59 -14.94 19.20 -3.65
CA PRO A 59 -15.06 17.85 -4.21
C PRO A 59 -14.48 16.75 -3.32
N ILE A 60 -13.35 16.99 -2.64
CA ILE A 60 -12.72 16.05 -1.72
C ILE A 60 -13.61 15.80 -0.51
N ALA A 61 -14.20 16.84 0.09
CA ALA A 61 -15.11 16.68 1.23
C ALA A 61 -16.27 15.73 0.90
N GLN A 62 -16.90 15.93 -0.27
CA GLN A 62 -17.97 15.05 -0.74
C GLN A 62 -17.45 13.63 -1.00
N LEU A 63 -16.33 13.50 -1.71
CA LEU A 63 -15.76 12.20 -2.06
C LEU A 63 -15.41 11.37 -0.81
N LEU A 64 -14.78 11.98 0.20
CA LEU A 64 -14.40 11.28 1.42
C LEU A 64 -15.62 10.84 2.24
N ALA A 65 -16.71 11.61 2.23
CA ALA A 65 -17.98 11.19 2.82
C ALA A 65 -18.58 9.99 2.07
N ASP A 66 -18.55 10.01 0.73
CA ASP A 66 -19.03 8.91 -0.10
C ASP A 66 -18.18 7.64 0.08
N GLN A 67 -16.86 7.79 0.23
CA GLN A 67 -15.95 6.68 0.53
C GLN A 67 -16.27 6.01 1.87
N ASP A 68 -16.54 6.79 2.92
CA ASP A 68 -16.93 6.24 4.22
C ASP A 68 -18.28 5.50 4.14
N ALA A 69 -19.28 6.09 3.48
CA ALA A 69 -20.57 5.46 3.27
C ALA A 69 -20.46 4.16 2.44
N TRP A 70 -19.61 4.16 1.41
CA TRP A 70 -19.31 2.97 0.63
C TRP A 70 -18.62 1.89 1.48
N ALA A 71 -17.63 2.26 2.29
CA ALA A 71 -16.90 1.31 3.12
C ALA A 71 -17.79 0.64 4.16
N GLN A 72 -18.69 1.39 4.81
CA GLN A 72 -19.68 0.83 5.74
C GLN A 72 -20.60 -0.21 5.08
N LYS A 73 -20.90 -0.05 3.79
CA LYS A 73 -21.78 -0.96 3.05
C LYS A 73 -21.06 -2.19 2.48
N HIS A 74 -19.78 -2.07 2.10
CA HIS A 74 -19.10 -3.10 1.31
C HIS A 74 -17.94 -3.79 2.04
N ILE A 75 -17.39 -3.20 3.10
CA ILE A 75 -16.27 -3.77 3.85
C ILE A 75 -16.80 -4.34 5.16
N ALA A 76 -16.75 -5.66 5.28
CA ALA A 76 -17.09 -6.34 6.53
C ALA A 76 -16.19 -5.85 7.67
N HIS A 77 -16.79 -5.61 8.84
CA HIS A 77 -16.08 -5.14 10.04
C HIS A 77 -15.37 -3.78 9.91
N TYR A 78 -15.71 -2.97 8.90
CA TYR A 78 -15.24 -1.58 8.81
C TYR A 78 -15.88 -0.72 9.92
N PRO A 79 -15.08 -0.06 10.78
CA PRO A 79 -15.60 0.90 11.73
C PRO A 79 -15.85 2.24 11.02
N PRO A 80 -17.07 2.81 11.12
CA PRO A 80 -17.38 4.12 10.55
C PRO A 80 -16.38 5.20 10.94
N LEU A 81 -16.08 6.13 10.02
CA LEU A 81 -15.20 7.26 10.31
C LEU A 81 -15.76 8.09 11.49
N PRO A 82 -15.00 8.28 12.58
CA PRO A 82 -15.43 9.15 13.68
C PRO A 82 -15.73 10.56 13.20
N ALA A 83 -16.84 11.15 13.67
CA ALA A 83 -17.31 12.46 13.22
C ALA A 83 -16.24 13.58 13.29
N PRO A 84 -15.39 13.67 14.33
CA PRO A 84 -14.33 14.68 14.40
C PRO A 84 -13.24 14.56 13.32
N LEU A 85 -13.12 13.41 12.64
CA LEU A 85 -12.13 13.18 11.60
C LEU A 85 -12.65 13.49 10.20
N ARG A 86 -13.93 13.84 10.06
CA ARG A 86 -14.52 14.16 8.76
C ARG A 86 -13.83 15.39 8.17
N PHE A 87 -13.54 15.33 6.88
CA PHE A 87 -12.93 16.43 6.17
C PHE A 87 -13.91 17.58 5.99
N ASP A 88 -13.56 18.76 6.49
CA ASP A 88 -14.29 20.01 6.27
C ASP A 88 -13.51 20.88 5.28
N ALA A 89 -14.10 21.17 4.12
CA ALA A 89 -13.48 21.98 3.08
C ALA A 89 -13.15 23.42 3.53
N THR A 90 -13.79 23.94 4.58
CA THR A 90 -13.48 25.27 5.13
C THR A 90 -12.09 25.33 5.76
N VAL A 91 -11.49 24.18 6.11
CA VAL A 91 -10.12 24.10 6.63
C VAL A 91 -9.08 24.67 5.65
N ALA A 92 -9.41 24.75 4.35
CA ALA A 92 -8.56 25.41 3.35
C ALA A 92 -8.21 26.87 3.71
N GLN A 93 -9.09 27.55 4.47
CA GLN A 93 -8.86 28.92 4.96
C GLN A 93 -7.76 29.00 6.04
N GLN A 94 -7.41 27.87 6.66
CA GLN A 94 -6.37 27.78 7.69
C GLN A 94 -4.98 27.51 7.11
N GLY A 95 -4.88 27.36 5.78
CA GLY A 95 -3.62 27.20 5.06
C GLY A 95 -3.26 25.75 4.69
N PRO A 96 -2.17 25.56 3.93
CA PRO A 96 -1.82 24.29 3.29
C PRO A 96 -1.55 23.15 4.28
N GLU A 97 -0.86 23.44 5.39
CA GLU A 97 -0.54 22.43 6.42
C GLU A 97 -1.78 21.90 7.15
N ALA A 98 -2.72 22.78 7.48
CA ALA A 98 -3.99 22.39 8.10
C ALA A 98 -4.83 21.54 7.14
N LEU A 99 -4.85 21.93 5.85
CA LEU A 99 -5.55 21.21 4.80
C LEU A 99 -4.97 19.82 4.56
N ARG A 100 -3.65 19.70 4.49
CA ARG A 100 -2.93 18.42 4.41
C ARG A 100 -3.28 17.54 5.61
N ARG A 101 -3.15 18.08 6.83
CA ARG A 101 -3.46 17.33 8.06
C ARG A 101 -4.90 16.82 8.06
N ALA A 102 -5.86 17.66 7.70
CA ALA A 102 -7.27 17.28 7.64
C ALA A 102 -7.51 16.18 6.60
N PHE A 103 -6.87 16.27 5.42
CA PHE A 103 -6.98 15.25 4.37
C PHE A 103 -6.44 13.90 4.84
N LEU A 104 -5.22 13.86 5.40
CA LEU A 104 -4.62 12.61 5.90
C LEU A 104 -5.42 12.02 7.07
N THR A 105 -5.93 12.88 7.94
CA THR A 105 -6.78 12.46 9.08
C THR A 105 -8.09 11.85 8.61
N ALA A 106 -8.75 12.44 7.62
CA ALA A 106 -10.01 11.92 7.07
C ALA A 106 -9.84 10.61 6.31
N LEU A 107 -8.70 10.42 5.63
CA LEU A 107 -8.31 9.13 5.06
C LEU A 107 -7.92 8.09 6.13
N ARG A 108 -7.67 8.54 7.37
CA ARG A 108 -7.07 7.77 8.47
C ARG A 108 -5.77 7.09 8.05
N VAL A 109 -4.86 7.86 7.45
CA VAL A 109 -3.48 7.47 7.14
C VAL A 109 -2.51 8.19 8.07
N SER A 110 -1.27 7.72 8.14
CA SER A 110 -0.25 8.31 9.01
C SER A 110 -0.02 9.78 8.65
N PRO A 111 -0.02 10.71 9.63
CA PRO A 111 0.35 12.11 9.39
C PRO A 111 1.84 12.27 9.02
N GLN A 112 2.65 11.21 9.17
CA GLN A 112 4.06 11.19 8.80
C GLN A 112 4.28 10.87 7.31
N SER A 113 3.23 10.45 6.59
CA SER A 113 3.28 10.19 5.15
C SER A 113 3.84 11.41 4.41
N ARG A 114 4.88 11.22 3.61
CA ARG A 114 5.65 12.34 3.03
C ARG A 114 4.97 12.97 1.82
N PHE A 115 4.37 12.19 0.92
CA PHE A 115 3.82 12.70 -0.34
C PHE A 115 4.80 13.65 -1.07
N ALA A 116 6.11 13.37 -0.95
CA ALA A 116 7.15 14.21 -1.51
C ALA A 116 7.10 14.17 -3.04
N LEU A 117 7.58 15.21 -3.71
CA LEU A 117 7.75 15.16 -5.17
C LEU A 117 9.04 14.41 -5.49
N TYR A 118 8.91 13.13 -5.85
CA TYR A 118 10.03 12.25 -6.21
C TYR A 118 9.62 11.25 -7.29
N VAL A 119 10.62 10.58 -7.87
CA VAL A 119 10.44 9.36 -8.67
C VAL A 119 11.42 8.29 -8.22
N GLN A 120 11.02 7.03 -8.40
CA GLN A 120 11.92 5.90 -8.46
C GLN A 120 12.25 5.62 -9.93
N PRO A 121 13.50 5.85 -10.37
CA PRO A 121 13.88 5.64 -11.75
C PRO A 121 13.86 4.13 -12.08
N ASP A 122 13.42 3.82 -13.29
CA ASP A 122 13.48 2.47 -13.83
C ASP A 122 14.96 2.03 -13.99
N PRO A 123 15.40 0.92 -13.39
CA PRO A 123 16.78 0.45 -13.48
C PRO A 123 17.18 0.01 -14.89
N TRP A 124 16.22 -0.18 -15.81
CA TRP A 124 16.51 -0.46 -17.23
C TRP A 124 16.56 0.80 -18.09
N ALA A 125 16.14 1.95 -17.56
CA ALA A 125 16.24 3.24 -18.23
C ALA A 125 17.64 3.86 -18.04
N PRO A 126 18.00 4.88 -18.82
CA PRO A 126 19.22 5.65 -18.58
C PRO A 126 19.27 6.20 -17.15
N ALA A 127 20.47 6.24 -16.58
CA ALA A 127 20.68 6.74 -15.24
C ALA A 127 20.10 8.16 -15.05
N PRO A 128 19.42 8.44 -13.92
CA PRO A 128 18.80 9.73 -13.69
C PRO A 128 19.86 10.84 -13.63
N GLN A 129 19.57 11.96 -14.28
CA GLN A 129 20.43 13.15 -14.23
C GLN A 129 20.05 14.10 -13.09
N ALA A 130 18.85 13.96 -12.53
CA ALA A 130 18.36 14.80 -11.46
C ALA A 130 18.93 14.41 -10.09
N GLU A 131 18.81 15.35 -9.14
CA GLU A 131 19.35 15.24 -7.78
C GLU A 131 18.73 14.05 -7.03
N SER A 132 19.57 13.23 -6.39
CA SER A 132 19.12 12.18 -5.47
C SER A 132 18.47 12.79 -4.23
N MET A 133 17.40 12.17 -3.73
CA MET A 133 16.79 12.52 -2.46
C MET A 133 17.24 11.57 -1.35
N ALA A 134 17.40 12.11 -0.15
CA ALA A 134 17.59 11.30 1.05
C ALA A 134 16.32 10.49 1.36
N HIS A 135 16.51 9.29 1.92
CA HIS A 135 15.44 8.34 2.22
C HIS A 135 14.35 8.91 3.13
N ASP A 136 14.73 9.63 4.18
CA ASP A 136 13.84 10.19 5.20
C ASP A 136 12.94 11.34 4.68
N LEU A 137 13.30 11.95 3.55
CA LEU A 137 12.48 12.91 2.84
C LEU A 137 11.31 12.25 2.09
N VAL A 138 11.41 10.95 1.80
CA VAL A 138 10.41 10.18 1.05
C VAL A 138 9.68 9.17 1.94
N SER A 139 10.37 8.59 2.92
CA SER A 139 9.88 7.57 3.83
C SER A 139 9.87 8.00 5.29
N ALA A 140 8.81 7.63 6.00
CA ALA A 140 8.71 7.74 7.45
C ALA A 140 9.41 6.58 8.18
N LEU A 141 9.63 5.45 7.50
CA LEU A 141 10.41 4.33 8.04
C LEU A 141 11.92 4.57 7.86
N PRO A 142 12.75 4.14 8.82
CA PRO A 142 14.20 4.16 8.66
C PRO A 142 14.63 3.23 7.51
N ALA A 143 15.69 3.58 6.81
CA ALA A 143 16.29 2.71 5.81
C ALA A 143 16.75 1.40 6.45
N ARG A 144 16.51 0.26 5.80
CA ARG A 144 16.95 -1.05 6.27
C ARG A 144 17.76 -1.76 5.19
N ASP A 145 18.89 -2.34 5.60
CA ASP A 145 19.80 -3.05 4.69
C ASP A 145 19.17 -4.31 4.05
N LYS A 146 18.16 -4.89 4.73
CA LYS A 146 17.51 -6.15 4.34
C LYS A 146 16.35 -5.99 3.33
N ASP A 147 15.95 -4.77 3.00
CA ASP A 147 14.87 -4.50 2.04
C ASP A 147 15.38 -4.53 0.58
N GLY A 148 16.49 -5.24 0.32
CA GLY A 148 16.97 -5.53 -1.03
C GLY A 148 17.84 -4.46 -1.69
N GLY A 149 18.39 -3.51 -0.92
CA GLY A 149 19.47 -2.66 -1.39
C GLY A 149 19.06 -1.63 -2.46
N GLY A 150 18.50 -0.51 -1.98
CA GLY A 150 18.65 0.79 -2.64
C GLY A 150 17.45 1.28 -3.44
N HIS A 151 16.31 1.54 -2.79
CA HIS A 151 15.35 2.48 -3.34
C HIS A 151 16.12 3.77 -3.68
N THR A 152 16.17 4.09 -4.97
CA THR A 152 16.81 5.31 -5.44
C THR A 152 15.71 6.33 -5.63
N PHE A 153 15.74 7.40 -4.83
CA PHE A 153 14.79 8.49 -4.96
C PHE A 153 15.43 9.63 -5.70
N VAL A 154 14.75 10.13 -6.74
CA VAL A 154 15.20 11.27 -7.53
C VAL A 154 14.18 12.38 -7.38
N ARG A 155 14.68 13.60 -7.15
CA ARG A 155 13.84 14.77 -6.89
C ARG A 155 13.01 15.16 -8.11
N LEU A 156 11.74 15.44 -7.87
CA LEU A 156 10.90 16.25 -8.76
C LEU A 156 10.67 17.62 -8.13
N ARG A 157 10.64 18.67 -8.96
CA ARG A 157 10.19 20.01 -8.56
C ARG A 157 8.77 20.24 -9.06
N ALA A 158 8.03 21.08 -8.35
CA ALA A 158 6.72 21.52 -8.82
C ALA A 158 6.85 22.16 -10.21
N GLY A 159 6.03 21.73 -11.16
CA GLY A 159 6.09 22.18 -12.55
C GLY A 159 6.92 21.29 -13.48
N ASP A 160 7.74 20.37 -12.96
CA ASP A 160 8.56 19.49 -13.79
C ASP A 160 7.67 18.60 -14.68
N SER A 161 8.05 18.46 -15.95
CA SER A 161 7.36 17.56 -16.87
C SER A 161 7.82 16.12 -16.62
N VAL A 162 6.88 15.23 -16.33
CA VAL A 162 7.16 13.82 -15.99
C VAL A 162 6.22 12.89 -16.75
N ALA A 163 6.74 11.76 -17.21
CA ALA A 163 5.96 10.75 -17.92
C ALA A 163 4.98 10.05 -16.95
N PRO A 164 3.72 9.83 -17.35
CA PRO A 164 2.71 9.13 -16.53
C PRO A 164 3.15 7.77 -15.99
N LEU A 165 3.82 6.95 -16.82
CA LEU A 165 4.38 5.66 -16.40
C LEU A 165 5.31 5.79 -15.19
N VAL A 166 6.17 6.81 -15.18
CA VAL A 166 7.13 7.07 -14.09
C VAL A 166 6.40 7.48 -12.82
N VAL A 167 5.39 8.33 -12.93
CA VAL A 167 4.57 8.76 -11.77
C VAL A 167 3.82 7.57 -11.16
N LEU A 168 3.10 6.82 -12.00
CA LEU A 168 2.31 5.67 -11.57
C LEU A 168 3.19 4.58 -10.93
N ALA A 169 4.30 4.23 -11.58
CA ALA A 169 5.22 3.23 -11.05
C ALA A 169 5.83 3.68 -9.72
N SER A 170 6.38 4.90 -9.65
CA SER A 170 7.02 5.40 -8.42
C SER A 170 6.04 5.44 -7.24
N ALA A 171 4.81 5.90 -7.48
CA ALA A 171 3.79 6.03 -6.45
C ALA A 171 3.27 4.69 -5.92
N SER A 172 3.42 3.60 -6.67
CA SER A 172 2.96 2.28 -6.24
C SER A 172 3.77 1.64 -5.11
N ASP A 173 4.93 2.18 -4.79
CA ASP A 173 5.76 1.72 -3.67
C ASP A 173 5.56 2.62 -2.44
N GLU A 174 4.94 3.79 -2.64
CA GLU A 174 4.79 4.83 -1.62
C GLU A 174 4.02 4.39 -0.37
N PRO A 175 3.03 3.47 -0.42
CA PRO A 175 2.36 3.01 0.80
C PRO A 175 3.30 2.35 1.82
N ASP A 176 4.29 1.59 1.34
CA ASP A 176 5.32 0.95 2.17
C ASP A 176 6.28 1.96 2.83
N TYR A 177 6.23 3.23 2.41
CA TYR A 177 7.04 4.31 2.99
C TYR A 177 6.41 4.94 4.22
N GLY A 178 5.36 4.31 4.74
CA GLY A 178 4.82 4.57 6.05
C GLY A 178 3.41 5.17 6.05
N LEU A 179 2.65 4.93 4.98
CA LEU A 179 1.30 5.43 4.83
C LEU A 179 0.35 4.84 5.89
N ASP A 180 0.52 3.55 6.19
CA ASP A 180 -0.35 2.77 7.08
C ASP A 180 0.25 2.49 8.47
N LEU A 181 1.14 3.37 8.95
CA LEU A 181 1.80 3.18 10.24
C LEU A 181 0.99 3.72 11.42
N ASN A 182 0.98 2.90 12.48
CA ASN A 182 0.51 3.23 13.81
C ASN A 182 -0.95 3.76 13.84
N LEU A 183 -1.82 3.17 13.02
CA LEU A 183 -3.22 3.62 12.83
C LEU A 183 -4.20 3.02 13.85
N TRP A 184 -3.76 2.09 14.69
CA TRP A 184 -4.61 1.38 15.65
C TRP A 184 -4.52 1.99 17.06
N GLU A 185 -5.53 1.73 17.88
CA GLU A 185 -5.64 2.29 19.25
C GLU A 185 -4.47 1.93 20.16
N ASP A 186 -3.89 0.75 19.97
CA ASP A 186 -2.83 0.18 20.79
C ASP A 186 -1.43 0.31 20.15
N ASN A 187 -1.28 1.14 19.12
CA ASN A 187 0.01 1.45 18.52
C ASN A 187 0.71 2.64 19.19
N PRO A 188 2.05 2.76 19.08
CA PRO A 188 2.82 3.85 19.67
C PRO A 188 2.67 5.17 18.88
N SER A 189 1.46 5.72 18.81
CA SER A 189 1.21 7.02 18.17
C SER A 189 0.16 7.86 18.89
N GLU A 190 0.17 9.17 18.61
CA GLU A 190 -0.85 10.09 19.10
C GLU A 190 -2.15 10.03 18.28
N TRP A 191 -2.09 9.54 17.04
CA TRP A 191 -3.24 9.55 16.12
C TRP A 191 -4.06 8.24 16.16
N GLY A 192 -3.42 7.09 16.29
CA GLY A 192 -4.07 5.77 16.28
C GLY A 192 -5.27 5.65 17.24
N PRO A 193 -5.14 6.08 18.52
CA PRO A 193 -6.26 6.13 19.47
C PRO A 193 -7.47 6.95 19.01
N THR A 194 -7.28 7.93 18.13
CA THR A 194 -8.35 8.80 17.64
C THR A 194 -9.03 8.25 16.38
N TYR A 195 -8.38 7.37 15.62
CA TYR A 195 -8.82 6.90 14.30
C TYR A 195 -9.97 5.91 14.33
N GLY A 196 -10.30 5.36 15.51
CA GLY A 196 -11.49 4.55 15.71
C GLY A 196 -11.43 3.18 15.03
N PHE A 197 -10.26 2.71 14.61
CA PHE A 197 -10.10 1.35 14.10
C PHE A 197 -10.18 0.29 15.20
N GLY A 198 -9.99 0.68 16.48
CA GLY A 198 -9.84 -0.19 17.63
C GLY A 198 -8.44 -0.79 17.72
N LYS A 199 -8.27 -1.86 18.50
CA LYS A 199 -7.00 -2.57 18.61
C LYS A 199 -6.61 -3.30 17.34
N ILE A 200 -5.32 -3.40 17.07
CA ILE A 200 -4.78 -4.11 15.92
C ILE A 200 -5.24 -5.59 15.92
N PRO A 201 -5.73 -6.14 14.79
CA PRO A 201 -6.23 -7.51 14.74
C PRO A 201 -5.13 -8.57 14.66
N PHE A 202 -3.98 -8.26 14.06
CA PHE A 202 -2.83 -9.15 13.95
C PHE A 202 -1.55 -8.36 13.63
N GLY A 203 -0.39 -8.98 13.87
CA GLY A 203 0.90 -8.30 13.84
C GLY A 203 1.34 -7.85 15.24
N ASN A 204 2.53 -7.27 15.34
CA ASN A 204 3.06 -6.77 16.60
C ASN A 204 2.77 -5.25 16.74
N PRO A 205 1.94 -4.82 17.71
CA PRO A 205 1.58 -3.41 17.89
C PRO A 205 2.76 -2.51 18.26
N HIS A 206 3.88 -3.07 18.74
CA HIS A 206 5.06 -2.32 19.17
C HIS A 206 6.18 -2.27 18.13
N LEU A 207 5.96 -2.83 16.93
CA LEU A 207 6.89 -2.75 15.81
C LEU A 207 6.23 -1.97 14.68
N ASP A 208 6.68 -0.74 14.43
CA ASP A 208 6.04 0.21 13.49
C ASP A 208 5.67 -0.45 12.15
N PHE A 209 6.63 -1.07 11.47
CA PHE A 209 6.42 -1.74 10.18
C PHE A 209 5.43 -2.92 10.22
N SER A 210 5.14 -3.47 11.39
CA SER A 210 4.14 -4.53 11.53
C SER A 210 2.72 -3.98 11.67
N THR A 211 2.55 -2.69 11.99
CA THR A 211 1.24 -2.09 12.25
C THR A 211 0.42 -1.86 10.99
N GLN A 212 1.09 -1.76 9.83
CA GLN A 212 0.46 -1.64 8.52
C GLN A 212 -0.12 -2.96 8.01
N ALA A 213 0.27 -4.11 8.58
CA ALA A 213 -0.07 -5.43 8.04
C ALA A 213 -1.58 -5.62 7.73
N PRO A 214 -2.54 -5.20 8.57
CA PRO A 214 -3.95 -5.40 8.23
C PRO A 214 -4.50 -4.46 7.16
N PHE A 215 -3.75 -3.41 6.76
CA PHE A 215 -4.09 -2.58 5.60
C PHE A 215 -3.53 -3.13 4.29
N HIS A 216 -2.45 -3.90 4.35
CA HIS A 216 -1.78 -4.50 3.18
C HIS A 216 -2.20 -5.95 2.92
N MET A 217 -2.58 -6.68 3.97
CA MET A 217 -2.95 -8.10 3.88
C MET A 217 -4.45 -8.27 3.83
N GLY A 218 -4.93 -9.14 2.93
CA GLY A 218 -6.35 -9.45 2.76
C GLY A 218 -6.57 -10.96 2.68
N TYR A 219 -7.07 -11.56 3.75
CA TYR A 219 -7.26 -13.02 3.86
C TYR A 219 -8.58 -13.53 3.26
N TYR A 220 -9.08 -12.88 2.20
CA TYR A 220 -10.46 -13.00 1.72
C TYR A 220 -10.91 -14.43 1.36
N HIS A 221 -9.96 -15.33 1.11
CA HIS A 221 -10.23 -16.71 0.67
C HIS A 221 -9.91 -17.77 1.73
N GLU A 222 -9.68 -17.40 2.98
CA GLU A 222 -9.49 -18.37 4.06
C GLU A 222 -10.74 -19.22 4.34
N SER A 223 -10.52 -20.46 4.78
CA SER A 223 -11.63 -21.39 5.05
C SER A 223 -12.54 -20.93 6.18
N SER A 224 -13.81 -21.33 6.15
CA SER A 224 -14.80 -21.01 7.20
C SER A 224 -14.34 -21.47 8.60
N THR A 225 -13.65 -22.60 8.70
CA THR A 225 -13.09 -23.11 9.96
C THR A 225 -12.00 -22.19 10.52
N ILE A 226 -11.10 -21.68 9.66
CA ILE A 226 -10.09 -20.69 10.07
C ILE A 226 -10.80 -19.44 10.58
N TYR A 227 -11.79 -18.94 9.85
CA TYR A 227 -12.54 -17.76 10.27
C TYR A 227 -13.36 -17.95 11.54
N MET A 228 -13.81 -19.16 11.84
CA MET A 228 -14.47 -19.48 13.11
C MET A 228 -13.47 -19.39 14.29
N ALA A 229 -12.24 -19.85 14.10
CA ALA A 229 -11.21 -19.82 15.13
C ALA A 229 -10.50 -18.46 15.26
N ALA A 230 -10.35 -17.74 14.14
CA ALA A 230 -9.55 -16.52 14.02
C ALA A 230 -10.33 -15.42 13.30
N GLY A 231 -11.52 -15.09 13.81
CA GLY A 231 -12.41 -14.07 13.21
C GLY A 231 -11.77 -12.69 13.07
N PHE A 232 -10.74 -12.38 13.86
CA PHE A 232 -9.95 -11.14 13.76
C PHE A 232 -9.26 -10.98 12.39
N LEU A 233 -8.97 -12.07 11.66
CA LEU A 233 -8.39 -12.04 10.32
C LEU A 233 -9.30 -11.37 9.28
N LYS A 234 -10.59 -11.20 9.59
CA LYS A 234 -11.53 -10.48 8.73
C LYS A 234 -11.39 -8.96 8.82
N ARG A 235 -10.72 -8.44 9.87
CA ARG A 235 -10.48 -7.00 10.04
C ARG A 235 -9.27 -6.58 9.21
N THR A 236 -9.46 -6.57 7.90
CA THR A 236 -8.44 -6.17 6.92
C THR A 236 -9.00 -5.09 6.00
N TYR A 237 -8.14 -4.16 5.58
CA TYR A 237 -8.54 -2.96 4.86
C TYR A 237 -7.79 -2.65 3.55
N PRO A 238 -7.17 -3.60 2.81
CA PRO A 238 -6.63 -3.26 1.48
C PRO A 238 -7.73 -2.80 0.53
N LEU A 239 -8.94 -3.37 0.60
CA LEU A 239 -10.08 -2.90 -0.19
C LEU A 239 -10.50 -1.45 0.14
N LEU A 240 -10.33 -1.01 1.38
CA LEU A 240 -10.55 0.40 1.76
C LEU A 240 -9.57 1.29 1.00
N ARG A 241 -8.29 0.95 1.04
CA ARG A 241 -7.21 1.72 0.42
C ARG A 241 -7.32 1.76 -1.10
N ILE A 242 -7.63 0.62 -1.74
CA ILE A 242 -7.92 0.54 -3.17
C ILE A 242 -9.04 1.51 -3.53
N HIS A 243 -10.19 1.44 -2.84
CA HIS A 243 -11.34 2.29 -3.15
C HIS A 243 -11.05 3.78 -2.90
N GLN A 244 -10.35 4.10 -1.81
CA GLN A 244 -9.96 5.47 -1.48
C GLN A 244 -9.10 6.09 -2.59
N TYR A 245 -8.03 5.41 -2.99
CA TYR A 245 -7.10 5.95 -3.97
C TYR A 245 -7.60 5.84 -5.41
N GLU A 246 -8.35 4.80 -5.77
CA GLU A 246 -9.00 4.72 -7.08
C GLU A 246 -9.98 5.89 -7.27
N SER A 247 -10.83 6.15 -6.29
CA SER A 247 -11.84 7.22 -6.43
C SER A 247 -11.22 8.62 -6.35
N LEU A 248 -10.13 8.82 -5.59
CA LEU A 248 -9.29 10.04 -5.64
C LEU A 248 -8.61 10.23 -6.99
N SER A 249 -8.04 9.17 -7.57
CA SER A 249 -7.45 9.18 -8.91
C SER A 249 -8.48 9.62 -9.95
N ARG A 250 -9.68 9.01 -9.92
CA ARG A 250 -10.79 9.37 -10.81
C ARG A 250 -11.24 10.82 -10.61
N LEU A 251 -11.28 11.33 -9.38
CA LEU A 251 -11.57 12.75 -9.12
C LEU A 251 -10.51 13.64 -9.78
N ALA A 252 -9.24 13.39 -9.48
CA ALA A 252 -8.12 14.19 -9.97
C ALA A 252 -8.06 14.25 -11.50
N PHE A 253 -8.26 13.13 -12.20
CA PHE A 253 -8.34 13.14 -13.66
C PHE A 253 -9.51 13.98 -14.19
N ARG A 254 -10.70 13.84 -13.60
CA ARG A 254 -11.89 14.59 -14.06
C ARG A 254 -11.81 16.09 -13.79
N THR A 255 -11.01 16.52 -12.82
CA THR A 255 -10.91 17.92 -12.42
C THR A 255 -9.62 18.60 -12.87
N GLY A 256 -8.85 17.96 -13.76
CA GLY A 256 -7.69 18.58 -14.41
C GLY A 256 -6.39 18.50 -13.63
N HIS A 257 -6.26 17.52 -12.72
CA HIS A 257 -5.08 17.25 -11.91
C HIS A 257 -4.44 15.90 -12.28
N PRO A 258 -3.94 15.73 -13.52
CA PRO A 258 -3.52 14.42 -14.03
C PRO A 258 -2.30 13.85 -13.29
N TYR A 259 -1.44 14.69 -12.71
CA TYR A 259 -0.34 14.21 -11.86
C TYR A 259 -0.88 13.42 -10.66
N TRP A 260 -1.85 13.98 -9.92
CA TRP A 260 -2.51 13.29 -8.82
C TRP A 260 -3.40 12.14 -9.30
N GLY A 261 -3.97 12.23 -10.49
CA GLY A 261 -4.67 11.11 -11.14
C GLY A 261 -3.76 9.87 -11.26
N TRP A 262 -2.57 10.03 -11.83
CA TRP A 262 -1.59 8.95 -11.95
C TRP A 262 -0.99 8.52 -10.60
N ARG A 263 -0.71 9.48 -9.72
CA ARG A 263 -0.13 9.19 -8.40
C ARG A 263 -1.09 8.39 -7.51
N PHE A 264 -2.35 8.78 -7.43
CA PHE A 264 -3.37 8.00 -6.71
C PHE A 264 -3.66 6.66 -7.39
N ALA A 265 -3.56 6.55 -8.73
CA ALA A 265 -3.66 5.25 -9.40
C ALA A 265 -2.53 4.31 -8.96
N GLY A 266 -1.29 4.81 -8.87
CA GLY A 266 -0.16 4.05 -8.33
C GLY A 266 -0.40 3.59 -6.89
N LEU A 267 -0.86 4.48 -6.01
CA LEU A 267 -1.20 4.14 -4.63
C LEU A 267 -2.29 3.06 -4.55
N ALA A 268 -3.31 3.09 -5.41
CA ALA A 268 -4.32 2.03 -5.47
C ALA A 268 -3.74 0.70 -5.98
N LEU A 269 -2.84 0.75 -6.98
CA LEU A 269 -2.19 -0.44 -7.54
C LEU A 269 -1.32 -1.16 -6.52
N HIS A 270 -0.68 -0.44 -5.59
CA HIS A 270 0.08 -1.04 -4.50
C HIS A 270 -0.71 -2.15 -3.78
N TYR A 271 -1.86 -1.78 -3.22
CA TYR A 271 -2.69 -2.71 -2.44
C TYR A 271 -3.30 -3.81 -3.31
N LEU A 272 -3.53 -3.54 -4.60
CA LEU A 272 -3.94 -4.59 -5.54
C LEU A 272 -2.79 -5.60 -5.75
N GLN A 273 -1.57 -5.12 -5.91
CA GLN A 273 -0.39 -5.96 -6.09
C GLN A 273 -0.07 -6.78 -4.83
N ASP A 274 -0.21 -6.19 -3.63
CA ASP A 274 -0.10 -6.94 -2.37
C ASP A 274 -0.99 -8.17 -2.39
N LEU A 275 -2.27 -8.02 -2.76
CA LEU A 275 -3.21 -9.14 -2.82
C LEU A 275 -2.87 -10.22 -3.87
N THR A 276 -1.93 -9.94 -4.78
CA THR A 276 -1.38 -10.96 -5.71
C THR A 276 -0.20 -11.73 -5.14
N GLN A 277 0.39 -11.25 -4.05
CA GLN A 277 1.54 -11.84 -3.39
C GLN A 277 1.03 -12.81 -2.31
N PRO A 278 1.37 -14.12 -2.37
CA PRO A 278 0.73 -15.12 -1.51
C PRO A 278 0.80 -14.83 -0.02
N TYR A 279 1.89 -14.23 0.46
CA TYR A 279 2.09 -13.89 1.87
C TYR A 279 1.14 -12.78 2.36
N HIS A 280 0.64 -11.92 1.48
CA HIS A 280 -0.39 -10.92 1.81
C HIS A 280 -1.83 -11.43 1.63
N ALA A 281 -2.03 -12.54 0.92
CA ALA A 281 -3.36 -13.07 0.60
C ALA A 281 -3.76 -14.33 1.41
N SER A 282 -2.82 -14.98 2.10
CA SER A 282 -3.07 -16.16 2.92
C SER A 282 -2.25 -16.18 4.20
N LEU A 283 -2.85 -16.68 5.29
CA LEU A 283 -2.22 -16.76 6.62
C LEU A 283 -0.97 -17.65 6.61
N ALA A 284 -0.98 -18.72 5.82
CA ALA A 284 0.13 -19.65 5.71
C ALA A 284 0.19 -20.21 4.28
N PRO A 285 0.80 -19.46 3.34
CA PRO A 285 0.89 -19.86 1.95
C PRO A 285 1.52 -21.24 1.81
N GLY A 286 0.87 -22.14 1.07
CA GLY A 286 1.34 -23.52 0.89
C GLY A 286 0.92 -24.51 1.99
N PHE A 287 0.17 -24.08 3.01
CA PHE A 287 -0.40 -24.95 4.03
C PHE A 287 -1.92 -25.05 3.86
N SER A 288 -2.48 -26.26 4.00
CA SER A 288 -3.93 -26.44 4.04
C SER A 288 -4.48 -26.14 5.44
N SER A 289 -5.76 -25.76 5.53
CA SER A 289 -6.43 -25.54 6.83
C SER A 289 -6.31 -26.74 7.76
N ALA A 290 -6.41 -27.97 7.21
CA ALA A 290 -6.24 -29.20 7.98
C ALA A 290 -4.82 -29.33 8.58
N ARG A 291 -3.79 -28.94 7.82
CA ARG A 291 -2.41 -28.93 8.30
C ARG A 291 -2.20 -27.88 9.40
N LEU A 292 -2.77 -26.68 9.26
CA LEU A 292 -2.71 -25.63 10.28
C LEU A 292 -3.44 -26.03 11.58
N ILE A 293 -4.61 -26.65 11.46
CA ILE A 293 -5.33 -27.21 12.62
C ILE A 293 -4.49 -28.29 13.30
N GLY A 294 -3.88 -29.20 12.52
CA GLY A 294 -2.97 -30.22 13.04
C GLY A 294 -1.77 -29.64 13.79
N ILE A 295 -1.12 -28.61 13.22
CA ILE A 295 0.00 -27.90 13.87
C ILE A 295 -0.45 -27.26 15.19
N ASN A 296 -1.61 -26.61 15.23
CA ASN A 296 -2.13 -26.03 16.46
C ASN A 296 -2.51 -27.09 17.51
N LEU A 297 -3.11 -28.22 17.10
CA LEU A 297 -3.42 -29.33 18.01
C LEU A 297 -2.15 -29.94 18.60
N LEU A 298 -1.12 -30.17 17.78
CA LEU A 298 0.19 -30.65 18.24
C LEU A 298 0.83 -29.67 19.24
N ALA A 299 0.74 -28.36 18.96
CA ALA A 299 1.22 -27.34 19.88
C ALA A 299 0.44 -27.32 21.21
N MET A 300 -0.89 -27.47 21.18
CA MET A 300 -1.72 -27.57 22.40
C MET A 300 -1.41 -28.84 23.21
N LEU A 301 -0.93 -29.90 22.57
CA LEU A 301 -0.46 -31.14 23.18
C LEU A 301 1.01 -31.07 23.64
N GLY A 302 1.62 -29.89 23.65
CA GLY A 302 2.98 -29.68 24.16
C GLY A 302 4.10 -29.98 23.15
N MET A 303 3.79 -30.12 21.86
CA MET A 303 4.76 -30.36 20.78
C MET A 303 4.81 -29.16 19.81
N PRO A 304 5.42 -28.02 20.20
CA PRO A 304 5.37 -26.78 19.42
C PRO A 304 6.30 -26.76 18.20
N GLY A 305 7.19 -27.74 18.03
CA GLY A 305 8.21 -27.74 16.96
C GLY A 305 7.64 -27.52 15.56
N ALA A 306 6.46 -28.07 15.28
CA ALA A 306 5.77 -27.90 14.00
C ALA A 306 5.22 -26.48 13.71
N LYS A 307 5.29 -25.54 14.68
CA LYS A 307 5.00 -24.10 14.46
C LYS A 307 6.25 -23.32 14.01
N ASN A 308 7.43 -23.88 14.23
CA ASN A 308 8.71 -23.20 14.02
C ASN A 308 9.43 -23.66 12.72
N ASP A 309 8.86 -24.64 12.02
CA ASP A 309 9.29 -25.21 10.74
C ASP A 309 8.25 -24.94 9.64
#